data_AF-A0A3N5PEZ6-F1
#
_entry.id   AF-A0A3N5PEZ6-F1
#
_cell.length_a   1.000
_cell.length_b   1.000
_cell.length_c   1.000
_cell.angle_alpha   90.00
_cell.angle_beta   90.00
_cell.angle_gamma   90.00
#
_symmetry.space_group_name_H-M   'P 1'
#
loop_
_entity.id
_entity.type
_entity.pdbx_description
1 polymer ?
#
loop_
_entity_poly.entity_id
_entity_poly.type
_entity_poly.pdbx_seq_one_letter_code
_entity_poly.pdbx_strand_id
1 'polypeptide(L)'
;MRKTIAQLSRRSRLRVAGLMSGTSADGIDAAIVDVSPAGVKLLAFETFAYPRGVRERIFRLFDAKTGRVDEICHMNFVLGELFAQAVIDLAGRAGIELASIDLIGSHGQTIHHLPAGRAENLGLAGRRIVRSTLQIGEPCVIAERTGITTVADFRTRDIAAGGQGAPLVPFADVRLFGHRSKTRALQNIGGIANVTFLPAGADIDDVSAFDTGPGNMMIDRIANAGTRGRMKFDAGGKLAADGTVDATLLAELMRHKYLRRKPPKTTGREEF
;
A
#
# COMPACT_ATOMS: atom_id res chain seq x y z
N MET A 1 2.43 28.91 -10.69
CA MET A 1 1.01 28.63 -10.35
C MET A 1 0.78 27.13 -10.51
N ARG A 2 0.18 26.46 -9.51
CA ARG A 2 -0.11 25.01 -9.57
C ARG A 2 -1.06 24.70 -10.74
N LYS A 3 -0.82 23.60 -11.46
CA LYS A 3 -1.66 23.17 -12.60
C LYS A 3 -2.98 22.61 -12.06
N THR A 4 -4.12 23.04 -12.57
CA THR A 4 -5.41 22.49 -12.12
C THR A 4 -5.64 21.09 -12.69
N ILE A 5 -6.42 20.26 -12.00
CA ILE A 5 -6.79 18.92 -12.50
C ILE A 5 -7.44 19.00 -13.90
N ALA A 6 -8.24 20.04 -14.15
CA ALA A 6 -8.86 20.27 -15.45
C ALA A 6 -7.86 20.61 -16.57
N GLN A 7 -6.73 21.25 -16.25
CA GLN A 7 -5.64 21.47 -17.21
C GLN A 7 -4.88 20.18 -17.47
N LEU A 8 -4.64 19.38 -16.42
CA LEU A 8 -3.92 18.11 -16.51
C LEU A 8 -4.68 17.05 -17.30
N SER A 9 -6.01 16.99 -17.17
CA SER A 9 -6.85 15.98 -17.85
C SER A 9 -6.83 16.08 -19.38
N ARG A 10 -6.34 17.19 -19.94
CA ARG A 10 -6.23 17.43 -21.38
C ARG A 10 -4.89 16.99 -21.96
N ARG A 11 -3.90 16.61 -21.12
CA ARG A 11 -2.57 16.22 -21.60
C ARG A 11 -2.54 14.75 -21.99
N SER A 12 -1.87 14.44 -23.10
CA SER A 12 -1.65 13.06 -23.57
C SER A 12 -0.57 12.31 -22.78
N ARG A 13 0.26 13.03 -22.03
CA ARG A 13 1.26 12.49 -21.11
C ARG A 13 1.30 13.36 -19.84
N LEU A 14 1.40 12.70 -18.70
CA LEU A 14 1.59 13.32 -17.40
C LEU A 14 2.85 12.77 -16.74
N ARG A 15 3.64 13.65 -16.14
CA ARG A 15 4.70 13.25 -15.21
C ARG A 15 4.16 13.26 -13.79
N VAL A 16 4.13 12.11 -13.14
CA VAL A 16 3.50 11.93 -11.84
C VAL A 16 4.54 11.45 -10.84
N ALA A 17 4.59 12.07 -9.66
CA ALA A 17 5.28 11.52 -8.50
C ALA A 17 4.28 10.73 -7.65
N GLY A 18 4.54 9.45 -7.42
CA GLY A 18 3.78 8.59 -6.51
C GLY A 18 4.47 8.49 -5.16
N LEU A 19 3.70 8.54 -4.07
CA LEU A 19 4.17 8.40 -2.69
C LEU A 19 3.37 7.34 -1.96
N MET A 20 4.05 6.44 -1.25
CA MET A 20 3.42 5.49 -0.35
C MET A 20 4.31 5.16 0.85
N SER A 21 3.68 4.90 1.99
CA SER A 21 4.31 4.18 3.09
C SER A 21 3.41 3.02 3.51
N GLY A 22 3.96 1.80 3.46
CA GLY A 22 3.29 0.59 3.85
C GLY A 22 3.06 0.49 5.37
N THR A 23 2.30 -0.51 5.80
CA THR A 23 2.05 -0.77 7.24
C THR A 23 3.26 -1.31 7.98
N SER A 24 4.31 -1.75 7.28
CA SER A 24 5.61 -2.06 7.90
C SER A 24 6.37 -0.81 8.37
N ALA A 25 5.98 0.37 7.87
CA ALA A 25 6.57 1.67 8.15
C ALA A 25 8.10 1.67 8.05
N ASP A 26 8.64 0.96 7.05
CA ASP A 26 10.09 0.87 6.83
C ASP A 26 10.66 2.14 6.19
N GLY A 27 9.82 2.93 5.52
CA GLY A 27 10.19 4.20 4.89
C GLY A 27 9.09 4.72 3.97
N ILE A 28 9.42 5.74 3.20
CA ILE A 28 8.58 6.37 2.19
C ILE A 28 9.08 5.92 0.82
N ASP A 29 8.29 5.13 0.11
CA ASP A 29 8.53 4.84 -1.29
C ASP A 29 8.06 6.03 -2.13
N ALA A 30 9.00 6.58 -2.92
CA ALA A 30 8.71 7.62 -3.89
C ALA A 30 9.10 7.14 -5.29
N ALA A 31 8.23 7.39 -6.27
CA ALA A 31 8.49 7.06 -7.66
C ALA A 31 8.08 8.22 -8.56
N ILE A 32 8.91 8.58 -9.54
CA ILE A 32 8.54 9.52 -10.60
C ILE A 32 8.33 8.73 -11.88
N VAL A 33 7.15 8.85 -12.48
CA VAL A 33 6.73 8.11 -13.67
C VAL A 33 6.18 9.04 -14.74
N ASP A 34 6.38 8.68 -16.00
CA ASP A 34 5.61 9.25 -17.11
C ASP A 34 4.43 8.30 -17.42
N VAL A 35 3.20 8.82 -17.36
CA VAL A 35 1.95 8.10 -17.66
C VAL A 35 1.39 8.60 -18.99
N SER A 36 1.05 7.67 -19.89
CA SER A 36 0.47 7.96 -21.19
C SER A 36 -0.45 6.81 -21.67
N PRO A 37 -1.20 6.98 -22.77
CA PRO A 37 -1.92 5.87 -23.41
C PRO A 37 -1.00 4.70 -23.83
N ALA A 38 0.28 4.96 -24.11
CA ALA A 38 1.24 3.91 -24.49
C ALA A 38 1.69 3.05 -23.29
N GLY A 39 1.67 3.61 -22.08
CA GLY A 39 2.12 2.90 -20.88
C GLY A 39 2.54 3.83 -19.76
N VAL A 40 3.12 3.21 -18.73
CA VAL A 40 3.79 3.87 -17.63
C VAL A 40 5.29 3.62 -17.76
N LYS A 41 6.10 4.68 -17.69
CA LYS A 41 7.56 4.58 -17.69
C LYS A 41 8.10 5.09 -16.36
N LEU A 42 8.84 4.25 -15.64
CA LEU A 42 9.55 4.64 -14.44
C LEU A 42 10.78 5.50 -14.80
N LEU A 43 10.90 6.67 -14.18
CA LEU A 43 12.02 7.59 -14.36
C LEU A 43 12.97 7.55 -13.16
N ALA A 44 12.42 7.52 -11.95
CA ALA A 44 13.17 7.45 -10.71
C ALA A 44 12.34 6.71 -9.65
N PHE A 45 13.01 5.95 -8.79
CA PHE A 45 12.40 5.30 -7.63
C PHE A 45 13.42 5.24 -6.49
N GLU A 46 12.97 5.56 -5.28
CA GLU A 46 13.77 5.35 -4.08
C GLU A 46 12.85 5.17 -2.86
N THR A 47 13.32 4.37 -1.90
CA THR A 47 12.73 4.25 -0.57
C THR A 47 13.52 5.10 0.42
N PHE A 48 12.89 6.12 1.00
CA PHE A 48 13.49 7.01 1.98
C PHE A 48 13.21 6.52 3.40
N ALA A 49 14.27 6.18 4.15
CA ALA A 49 14.11 5.76 5.53
C ALA A 49 13.53 6.89 6.41
N TYR A 50 12.64 6.54 7.32
CA TYR A 50 12.13 7.50 8.29
C TYR A 50 13.24 8.02 9.22
N PRO A 51 13.22 9.31 9.60
CA PRO A 51 14.08 9.81 10.66
C PRO A 51 13.89 9.03 11.97
N ARG A 52 14.93 9.03 12.80
CA ARG A 52 14.93 8.34 14.10
C ARG A 52 13.70 8.72 14.93
N GLY A 53 12.99 7.72 15.46
CA GLY A 53 11.81 7.92 16.32
C GLY A 53 10.48 8.03 15.57
N VAL A 54 10.47 8.38 14.29
CA VAL A 54 9.23 8.56 13.51
C VAL A 54 8.52 7.22 13.33
N ARG A 55 9.28 6.17 13.02
CA ARG A 55 8.73 4.81 12.85
C ARG A 55 8.05 4.31 14.13
N GLU A 56 8.69 4.49 15.28
CA GLU A 56 8.13 4.11 16.58
C GLU A 56 6.84 4.88 16.89
N ARG A 57 6.80 6.18 16.55
CA ARG A 57 5.59 7.00 16.68
C ARG A 57 4.46 6.47 15.81
N ILE A 58 4.72 6.14 14.53
CA ILE A 58 3.74 5.53 13.63
C ILE A 58 3.19 4.23 14.23
N PHE A 59 4.04 3.35 14.74
CA PHE A 59 3.60 2.10 15.35
C PHE A 59 2.69 2.31 16.56
N ARG A 60 2.97 3.32 17.41
CA ARG A 60 2.07 3.68 18.51
C ARG A 60 0.69 4.16 18.04
N LEU A 61 0.57 4.68 16.81
CA LEU A 61 -0.71 5.09 16.26
C LEU A 61 -1.55 3.93 15.74
N PHE A 62 -0.94 2.77 15.46
CA PHE A 62 -1.68 1.58 14.99
C PHE A 62 -2.51 0.93 16.10
N ASP A 63 -2.05 1.03 17.35
CA ASP A 63 -2.78 0.51 18.50
C ASP A 63 -3.83 1.52 18.98
N ALA A 64 -5.10 1.09 18.98
CA ALA A 64 -6.23 1.90 19.43
C ALA A 64 -6.12 2.36 20.90
N LYS A 65 -5.31 1.69 21.73
CA LYS A 65 -5.05 2.09 23.12
C LYS A 65 -4.04 3.22 23.23
N THR A 66 -3.17 3.40 22.24
CA THR A 66 -2.09 4.41 22.25
C THR A 66 -2.24 5.49 21.18
N GLY A 67 -3.11 5.28 20.18
CA GLY A 67 -3.42 6.24 19.13
C GLY A 67 -4.26 7.42 19.63
N ARG A 68 -3.59 8.42 20.20
CA ARG A 68 -4.24 9.66 20.65
C ARG A 68 -4.53 10.61 19.48
N VAL A 69 -5.67 11.30 19.55
CA VAL A 69 -6.13 12.24 18.51
C VAL A 69 -5.13 13.37 18.26
N ASP A 70 -4.52 13.92 19.31
CA ASP A 70 -3.52 14.99 19.21
C ASP A 70 -2.25 14.52 18.48
N GLU A 71 -1.76 13.32 18.79
CA GLU A 71 -0.60 12.74 18.10
C GLU A 71 -0.93 12.38 16.64
N ILE A 72 -2.13 11.87 16.34
CA ILE A 72 -2.57 11.63 14.94
C ILE A 72 -2.59 12.93 14.16
N CYS A 73 -3.17 14.00 14.73
CA CYS A 73 -3.23 15.32 14.13
C CYS A 73 -1.82 15.85 13.82
N HIS A 74 -0.92 15.79 14.80
CA HIS A 74 0.44 16.27 14.64
C HIS A 74 1.24 15.41 13.65
N MET A 75 1.13 14.09 13.73
CA MET A 75 1.81 13.17 12.82
C MET A 75 1.31 13.26 11.38
N ASN A 76 0.06 13.69 11.15
CA ASN A 76 -0.44 13.97 9.81
C ASN A 76 0.40 15.05 9.10
N PHE A 77 0.75 16.12 9.82
CA PHE A 77 1.61 17.18 9.29
C PHE A 77 3.08 16.77 9.22
N VAL A 78 3.61 16.08 10.24
CA VAL A 78 4.99 15.56 10.23
C VAL A 78 5.22 14.67 9.01
N LEU A 79 4.29 13.76 8.72
CA LEU A 79 4.40 12.88 7.56
C LEU A 79 4.21 13.66 6.25
N GLY A 80 3.36 14.68 6.21
CA GLY A 80 3.27 15.58 5.06
C GLY A 80 4.60 16.24 4.70
N GLU A 81 5.35 16.74 5.69
CA GLU A 81 6.70 17.31 5.50
C GLU A 81 7.68 16.27 4.95
N LEU A 82 7.72 15.07 5.55
CA LEU A 82 8.62 14.01 5.11
C LEU A 82 8.30 13.49 3.70
N PHE A 83 7.02 13.41 3.37
CA PHE A 83 6.55 13.00 2.05
C PHE A 83 6.90 14.03 0.98
N ALA A 84 6.78 15.32 1.30
CA ALA A 84 7.23 16.39 0.43
C ALA A 84 8.74 16.32 0.18
N GLN A 85 9.52 16.14 1.26
CA GLN A 85 10.97 16.03 1.16
C GLN A 85 11.41 14.84 0.31
N ALA A 86 10.74 13.69 0.42
CA ALA A 86 11.02 12.52 -0.40
C ALA A 86 10.86 12.80 -1.91
N VAL A 87 9.84 13.57 -2.33
CA VAL A 87 9.69 13.98 -3.73
C VAL A 87 10.81 14.93 -4.15
N ILE A 88 11.14 15.92 -3.32
CA ILE A 88 12.18 16.92 -3.60
C ILE A 88 13.54 16.23 -3.77
N ASP A 89 13.89 15.34 -2.84
CA ASP A 89 15.15 14.61 -2.87
C ASP A 89 15.22 13.67 -4.07
N LEU A 90 14.16 12.91 -4.34
CA LEU A 90 14.12 12.00 -5.50
C LEU A 90 14.26 12.76 -6.82
N ALA A 91 13.54 13.87 -6.96
CA ALA A 91 13.61 14.72 -8.15
C ALA A 91 15.02 15.32 -8.32
N GLY A 92 15.61 15.85 -7.26
CA GLY A 92 16.98 16.39 -7.27
C GLY A 92 18.03 15.34 -7.65
N ARG A 93 17.97 14.14 -7.06
CA ARG A 93 18.90 13.03 -7.36
C ARG A 93 18.75 12.51 -8.79
N ALA A 94 17.54 12.55 -9.34
CA ALA A 94 17.26 12.14 -10.71
C ALA A 94 17.52 13.26 -11.75
N GLY A 95 17.89 14.48 -11.32
CA GLY A 95 18.03 15.63 -12.22
C GLY A 95 16.71 16.06 -12.87
N ILE A 96 15.58 15.82 -12.19
CA ILE A 96 14.24 16.17 -12.66
C ILE A 96 13.81 17.48 -11.99
N GLU A 97 13.56 18.49 -12.81
CA GLU A 97 12.99 19.76 -12.33
C GLU A 97 11.61 19.53 -11.71
N LEU A 98 11.39 20.01 -10.47
CA LEU A 98 10.09 19.88 -9.78
C LEU A 98 8.94 20.48 -10.58
N ALA A 99 9.18 21.61 -11.27
CA ALA A 99 8.18 22.25 -12.14
C ALA A 99 7.76 21.37 -13.33
N SER A 100 8.57 20.38 -13.71
CA SER A 100 8.25 19.42 -14.78
C SER A 100 7.29 18.32 -14.31
N ILE A 101 7.15 18.11 -13.01
CA ILE A 101 6.18 17.18 -12.43
C ILE A 101 4.80 17.84 -12.49
N ASP A 102 3.84 17.11 -13.03
CA ASP A 102 2.48 17.59 -13.24
C ASP A 102 1.60 17.38 -12.00
N LEU A 103 1.79 16.25 -11.32
CA LEU A 103 0.92 15.80 -10.25
C LEU A 103 1.70 14.96 -9.22
N ILE A 104 1.31 15.05 -7.96
CA ILE A 104 1.68 14.08 -6.91
C ILE A 104 0.46 13.22 -6.57
N GLY A 105 0.60 11.91 -6.56
CA GLY A 105 -0.36 10.96 -5.99
C GLY A 105 0.17 10.40 -4.68
N SER A 106 -0.45 10.74 -3.55
CA SER A 106 0.00 10.31 -2.22
C SER A 106 -1.00 9.39 -1.54
N HIS A 107 -0.60 8.13 -1.30
CA HIS A 107 -1.39 7.22 -0.48
C HIS A 107 -1.38 7.64 1.01
N GLY A 108 -0.29 8.26 1.46
CA GLY A 108 -0.05 8.49 2.89
C GLY A 108 0.40 7.23 3.64
N GLN A 109 0.27 7.28 4.96
CA GLN A 109 0.45 6.18 5.90
C GLN A 109 -0.91 5.75 6.43
N THR A 110 -1.29 4.47 6.28
CA THR A 110 -2.51 3.97 6.92
C THR A 110 -2.32 3.87 8.43
N ILE A 111 -3.22 4.47 9.19
CA ILE A 111 -3.28 4.40 10.65
C ILE A 111 -4.34 3.39 11.10
N HIS A 112 -5.49 3.40 10.43
CA HIS A 112 -6.58 2.48 10.75
C HIS A 112 -7.41 2.13 9.50
N HIS A 113 -7.89 0.89 9.44
CA HIS A 113 -8.68 0.41 8.32
C HIS A 113 -9.72 -0.60 8.82
N LEU A 114 -11.01 -0.32 8.60
CA LEU A 114 -12.15 -1.11 9.08
C LEU A 114 -13.04 -1.51 7.89
N PRO A 115 -12.59 -2.43 7.02
CA PRO A 115 -13.32 -2.83 5.82
C PRO A 115 -14.57 -3.66 6.12
N ALA A 116 -14.62 -4.38 7.24
CA ALA A 116 -15.83 -5.05 7.70
C ALA A 116 -16.90 -4.07 8.21
N GLY A 117 -16.48 -2.87 8.61
CA GLY A 117 -17.32 -1.85 9.20
C GLY A 117 -17.90 -2.23 10.57
N ARG A 118 -18.78 -1.36 11.08
CA ARG A 118 -19.53 -1.56 12.32
C ARG A 118 -21.02 -1.35 12.06
N ALA A 119 -21.86 -2.13 12.72
CA ALA A 119 -23.30 -1.96 12.62
C ALA A 119 -23.73 -0.75 13.45
N GLU A 120 -24.19 0.29 12.78
CA GLU A 120 -24.63 1.53 13.41
C GLU A 120 -26.15 1.68 13.25
N ASN A 121 -26.80 2.17 14.30
CA ASN A 121 -28.20 2.62 14.26
C ASN A 121 -28.23 4.14 14.18
N LEU A 122 -28.19 4.66 12.95
CA LEU A 122 -28.07 6.09 12.68
C LEU A 122 -29.43 6.80 12.57
N GLY A 123 -30.55 6.15 12.95
CA GLY A 123 -31.89 6.70 12.71
C GLY A 123 -32.26 6.83 11.22
N LEU A 124 -31.43 6.27 10.33
CA LEU A 124 -31.72 6.06 8.92
C LEU A 124 -32.49 4.75 8.75
N ALA A 125 -33.11 4.53 7.59
CA ALA A 125 -33.86 3.31 7.31
C ALA A 125 -32.99 2.05 7.47
N GLY A 126 -33.12 1.37 8.62
CA GLY A 126 -32.43 0.13 8.94
C GLY A 126 -31.04 0.30 9.59
N ARG A 127 -30.51 -0.82 10.10
CA ARG A 127 -29.12 -0.91 10.56
C ARG A 127 -28.19 -0.80 9.35
N ARG A 128 -27.19 0.08 9.43
CA ARG A 128 -26.20 0.26 8.37
C ARG A 128 -24.84 -0.23 8.84
N ILE A 129 -24.16 -1.00 8.00
CA ILE A 129 -22.74 -1.29 8.20
C ILE A 129 -21.94 -0.09 7.71
N VAL A 130 -21.28 0.61 8.63
CA VAL A 130 -20.43 1.77 8.33
C VAL A 130 -18.97 1.32 8.30
N ARG A 131 -18.37 1.37 7.12
CA ARG A 131 -16.94 1.10 6.89
C ARG A 131 -16.15 2.41 6.99
N SER A 132 -14.89 2.31 7.39
CA SER A 132 -14.03 3.50 7.52
C SER A 132 -12.56 3.17 7.32
N THR A 133 -11.78 4.18 6.99
CA THR A 133 -10.33 4.10 6.88
C THR A 133 -9.72 5.45 7.17
N LEU A 134 -8.48 5.46 7.65
CA LEU A 134 -7.72 6.66 7.93
C LEU A 134 -6.29 6.49 7.42
N GLN A 135 -5.93 7.34 6.46
CA GLN A 135 -4.57 7.59 6.04
C GLN A 135 -4.15 8.98 6.50
N ILE A 136 -2.89 9.15 6.92
CA ILE A 136 -2.32 10.45 7.28
C ILE A 136 -1.06 10.73 6.45
N GLY A 137 -0.66 11.99 6.37
CA GLY A 137 0.33 12.52 5.44
C GLY A 137 -0.28 13.66 4.64
N GLU A 138 -0.36 14.83 5.28
CA GLU A 138 -1.22 15.94 4.85
C GLU A 138 -0.95 16.38 3.41
N PRO A 139 -1.89 16.17 2.46
CA PRO A 139 -1.71 16.54 1.06
C PRO A 139 -1.54 18.05 0.85
N CYS A 140 -2.14 18.89 1.71
CA CYS A 140 -1.93 20.33 1.63
C CYS A 140 -0.48 20.70 1.93
N VAL A 141 0.14 20.08 2.94
CA VAL A 141 1.56 20.30 3.25
C VAL A 141 2.42 19.86 2.07
N ILE A 142 2.16 18.68 1.51
CA ILE A 142 2.89 18.18 0.33
C ILE A 142 2.78 19.18 -0.84
N ALA A 143 1.57 19.68 -1.11
CA ALA A 143 1.33 20.61 -2.20
C ALA A 143 2.00 21.99 -1.98
N GLU A 144 1.98 22.51 -0.75
CA GLU A 144 2.64 23.79 -0.42
C GLU A 144 4.16 23.68 -0.47
N ARG A 145 4.75 22.58 0.02
CA ARG A 145 6.20 22.39 0.05
C ARG A 145 6.80 22.10 -1.32
N THR A 146 6.07 21.37 -2.17
CA THR A 146 6.56 20.99 -3.51
C THR A 146 6.14 21.97 -4.60
N GLY A 147 5.10 22.79 -4.38
CA GLY A 147 4.49 23.62 -5.40
C GLY A 147 3.74 22.83 -6.48
N ILE A 148 3.48 21.54 -6.25
CA ILE A 148 2.85 20.62 -7.21
C ILE A 148 1.44 20.25 -6.71
N THR A 149 0.49 20.15 -7.65
CA THR A 149 -0.86 19.69 -7.34
C THR A 149 -0.81 18.27 -6.79
N THR A 150 -1.40 18.06 -5.61
CA THR A 150 -1.35 16.78 -4.90
C THR A 150 -2.75 16.18 -4.78
N VAL A 151 -2.90 14.93 -5.17
CA VAL A 151 -4.10 14.11 -4.99
C VAL A 151 -3.78 13.02 -3.99
N ALA A 152 -4.65 12.81 -3.01
CA ALA A 152 -4.47 11.83 -1.95
C ALA A 152 -5.81 11.19 -1.57
N ASP A 153 -5.82 10.43 -0.47
CA ASP A 153 -7.03 9.85 0.13
C ASP A 153 -7.80 8.88 -0.79
N PHE A 154 -7.07 8.05 -1.54
CA PHE A 154 -7.65 7.18 -2.56
C PHE A 154 -8.66 6.16 -2.02
N ARG A 155 -8.47 5.67 -0.79
CA ARG A 155 -9.29 4.60 -0.21
C ARG A 155 -10.68 5.05 0.20
N THR A 156 -10.84 6.31 0.61
CA THR A 156 -12.12 6.81 1.10
C THR A 156 -13.17 6.84 0.00
N ARG A 157 -12.78 7.17 -1.24
CA ARG A 157 -13.70 7.15 -2.39
C ARG A 157 -14.27 5.75 -2.64
N ASP A 158 -13.44 4.72 -2.58
CA ASP A 158 -13.87 3.32 -2.77
C ASP A 158 -14.80 2.86 -1.64
N ILE A 159 -14.44 3.14 -0.38
CA ILE A 159 -15.31 2.85 0.77
C ILE A 159 -16.67 3.57 0.64
N ALA A 160 -16.67 4.85 0.24
CA ALA A 160 -17.89 5.61 0.02
C ALA A 160 -18.75 5.05 -1.12
N ALA A 161 -18.14 4.40 -2.12
CA ALA A 161 -18.82 3.70 -3.20
C ALA A 161 -19.32 2.29 -2.81
N GLY A 162 -19.10 1.85 -1.56
CA GLY A 162 -19.50 0.52 -1.08
C GLY A 162 -18.42 -0.55 -1.21
N GLY A 163 -17.22 -0.18 -1.68
CA GLY A 163 -16.03 -1.03 -1.72
C GLY A 163 -15.40 -1.25 -0.34
N GLN A 164 -14.25 -1.91 -0.33
CA GLN A 164 -13.51 -2.23 0.91
C GLN A 164 -12.38 -1.24 1.19
N GLY A 165 -12.03 -0.37 0.24
CA GLY A 165 -10.87 0.53 0.30
C GLY A 165 -9.54 -0.15 -0.04
N ALA A 166 -9.56 -1.45 -0.36
CA ALA A 166 -8.38 -2.26 -0.64
C ALA A 166 -8.76 -3.60 -1.32
N PRO A 167 -7.84 -4.21 -2.11
CA PRO A 167 -6.67 -3.58 -2.73
C PRO A 167 -7.10 -2.66 -3.89
N LEU A 168 -6.45 -1.49 -4.04
CA LEU A 168 -6.68 -0.57 -5.18
C LEU A 168 -5.72 -0.83 -6.36
N VAL A 169 -4.69 -1.65 -6.13
CA VAL A 169 -3.65 -2.02 -7.09
C VAL A 169 -4.16 -2.74 -8.34
N PRO A 170 -5.26 -3.54 -8.32
CA PRO A 170 -5.75 -4.23 -9.52
C PRO A 170 -5.96 -3.33 -10.74
N PHE A 171 -6.35 -2.06 -10.56
CA PHE A 171 -6.45 -1.10 -11.65
C PHE A 171 -5.09 -0.84 -12.34
N ALA A 172 -4.04 -0.65 -11.53
CA ALA A 172 -2.69 -0.51 -12.05
C ALA A 172 -2.19 -1.82 -12.69
N ASP A 173 -2.52 -2.96 -12.09
CA ASP A 173 -2.11 -4.28 -12.59
C ASP A 173 -2.66 -4.57 -13.99
N VAL A 174 -3.94 -4.30 -14.25
CA VAL A 174 -4.52 -4.41 -15.60
C VAL A 174 -3.78 -3.50 -16.58
N ARG A 175 -3.50 -2.27 -16.17
CA ARG A 175 -2.89 -1.28 -17.06
C ARG A 175 -1.44 -1.58 -17.38
N LEU A 176 -0.69 -2.11 -16.41
CA LEU A 176 0.74 -2.41 -16.52
C LEU A 176 1.00 -3.80 -17.11
N PHE A 177 0.18 -4.78 -16.72
CA PHE A 177 0.42 -6.20 -16.99
C PHE A 177 -0.71 -6.88 -17.75
N GLY A 178 -1.82 -6.21 -18.07
CA GLY A 178 -2.82 -6.72 -18.99
C GLY A 178 -2.21 -7.09 -20.34
N HIS A 179 -2.68 -8.19 -20.94
CA HIS A 179 -2.18 -8.65 -22.24
C HIS A 179 -3.30 -9.27 -23.05
N ARG A 180 -3.39 -8.94 -24.35
CA ARG A 180 -4.50 -9.37 -25.22
C ARG A 180 -4.65 -10.89 -25.36
N SER A 181 -3.54 -11.63 -25.29
CA SER A 181 -3.52 -13.09 -25.51
C SER A 181 -2.83 -13.90 -24.40
N LYS A 182 -2.45 -13.28 -23.28
CA LYS A 182 -1.73 -13.98 -22.20
C LYS A 182 -2.41 -13.72 -20.87
N THR A 183 -2.78 -14.81 -20.20
CA THR A 183 -3.18 -14.79 -18.80
C THR A 183 -1.93 -14.68 -17.92
N ARG A 184 -1.99 -13.83 -16.88
CA ARG A 184 -0.90 -13.61 -15.93
C ARG A 184 -1.40 -13.72 -14.51
N ALA A 185 -0.55 -14.21 -13.62
CA ALA A 185 -0.73 -14.11 -12.18
C ALA A 185 0.41 -13.24 -11.63
N LEU A 186 0.07 -12.19 -10.90
CA LEU A 186 1.02 -11.31 -10.24
C LEU A 186 1.05 -11.68 -8.77
N GLN A 187 2.11 -12.34 -8.33
CA GLN A 187 2.27 -12.77 -6.96
C GLN A 187 3.13 -11.77 -6.19
N ASN A 188 2.54 -11.13 -5.18
CA ASN A 188 3.28 -10.38 -4.18
C ASN A 188 3.52 -11.26 -2.94
N ILE A 189 4.74 -11.25 -2.41
CA ILE A 189 5.14 -12.00 -1.21
C ILE A 189 5.68 -11.00 -0.19
N GLY A 190 4.74 -10.30 0.48
CA GLY A 190 5.05 -9.45 1.63
C GLY A 190 4.91 -10.22 2.94
N GLY A 191 4.53 -9.54 4.03
CA GLY A 191 4.14 -10.23 5.27
C GLY A 191 2.99 -11.22 5.03
N ILE A 192 1.95 -10.77 4.34
CA ILE A 192 0.90 -11.60 3.72
C ILE A 192 1.21 -11.70 2.22
N ALA A 193 0.99 -12.88 1.65
CA ALA A 193 1.09 -13.13 0.23
C ALA A 193 -0.26 -12.91 -0.44
N ASN A 194 -0.27 -12.28 -1.61
CA ASN A 194 -1.48 -12.05 -2.40
C ASN A 194 -1.21 -12.21 -3.90
N VAL A 195 -2.25 -12.57 -4.62
CA VAL A 195 -2.19 -12.77 -6.07
C VAL A 195 -3.25 -11.94 -6.77
N THR A 196 -2.86 -11.24 -7.83
CA THR A 196 -3.77 -10.68 -8.84
C THR A 196 -3.77 -11.61 -10.05
N PHE A 197 -4.91 -12.20 -10.39
CA PHE A 197 -5.11 -12.99 -11.59
C PHE A 197 -5.70 -12.11 -12.71
N LEU A 198 -4.95 -12.01 -13.81
CA LEU A 198 -5.27 -11.21 -14.99
C LEU A 198 -5.49 -12.13 -16.19
N PRO A 199 -6.75 -12.47 -16.53
CA PRO A 199 -7.05 -13.20 -17.76
C PRO A 199 -6.57 -12.47 -19.02
N ALA A 200 -6.31 -13.22 -20.09
CA ALA A 200 -6.01 -12.63 -21.40
C ALA A 200 -7.17 -11.74 -21.88
N GLY A 201 -6.88 -10.52 -22.27
CA GLY A 201 -7.90 -9.56 -22.72
C GLY A 201 -8.86 -9.07 -21.64
N ALA A 202 -8.57 -9.32 -20.37
CA ALA A 202 -9.37 -8.89 -19.23
C ALA A 202 -9.48 -7.37 -19.12
N ASP A 203 -10.68 -6.90 -18.78
CA ASP A 203 -10.90 -5.59 -18.19
C ASP A 203 -10.93 -5.70 -16.65
N ILE A 204 -11.09 -4.57 -15.96
CA ILE A 204 -11.00 -4.50 -14.49
C ILE A 204 -12.01 -5.44 -13.79
N ASP A 205 -13.17 -5.68 -14.39
CA ASP A 205 -14.23 -6.51 -13.83
C ASP A 205 -13.92 -8.01 -13.91
N ASP A 206 -12.98 -8.42 -14.77
CA ASP A 206 -12.53 -9.81 -14.91
C ASP A 206 -11.39 -10.17 -13.96
N VAL A 207 -10.84 -9.17 -13.25
CA VAL A 207 -9.68 -9.34 -12.37
C VAL A 207 -10.11 -9.92 -11.04
N SER A 208 -9.40 -10.97 -10.61
CA SER A 208 -9.53 -11.49 -9.26
C SER A 208 -8.26 -11.21 -8.48
N ALA A 209 -8.38 -10.56 -7.31
CA ALA A 209 -7.29 -10.37 -6.38
C ALA A 209 -7.68 -10.88 -4.99
N PHE A 210 -6.80 -11.62 -4.33
CA PHE A 210 -7.04 -12.15 -2.99
C PHE A 210 -5.74 -12.50 -2.27
N ASP A 211 -5.80 -12.53 -0.95
CA ASP A 211 -4.68 -13.00 -0.13
C ASP A 211 -4.63 -14.53 -0.15
N THR A 212 -3.45 -15.08 -0.46
CA THR A 212 -3.23 -16.52 -0.52
C THR A 212 -2.98 -17.11 0.87
N GLY A 213 -2.52 -16.28 1.82
CA GLY A 213 -2.16 -16.66 3.18
C GLY A 213 -0.88 -15.96 3.64
N PRO A 214 -0.16 -16.49 4.65
CA PRO A 214 1.06 -15.89 5.14
C PRO A 214 2.14 -15.92 4.04
N GLY A 215 2.86 -14.81 3.89
CA GLY A 215 4.09 -14.71 3.10
C GLY A 215 5.30 -14.83 4.03
N ASN A 216 6.06 -13.74 4.15
CA ASN A 216 7.30 -13.71 4.94
C ASN A 216 7.05 -13.62 6.45
N MET A 217 5.87 -13.21 6.93
CA MET A 217 5.70 -12.87 8.35
C MET A 217 6.01 -14.04 9.32
N MET A 218 5.64 -15.26 8.95
CA MET A 218 5.91 -16.45 9.77
C MET A 218 7.39 -16.84 9.69
N ILE A 219 7.99 -16.74 8.49
CA ILE A 219 9.42 -17.01 8.26
C ILE A 219 10.27 -16.04 9.08
N ASP A 220 9.94 -14.76 9.01
CA ASP A 220 10.60 -13.69 9.77
C ASP A 220 10.50 -13.93 11.27
N ARG A 221 9.32 -14.33 11.76
CA ARG A 221 9.11 -14.65 13.17
C ARG A 221 9.93 -15.85 13.62
N ILE A 222 10.00 -16.91 12.81
CA ILE A 222 10.77 -18.13 13.09
C ILE A 222 12.28 -17.83 13.06
N ALA A 223 12.77 -17.13 12.04
CA ALA A 223 14.18 -16.72 11.93
C ALA A 223 14.58 -15.85 13.13
N ASN A 224 13.72 -14.90 13.52
CA ASN A 224 13.96 -14.06 14.68
C ASN A 224 14.00 -14.85 15.98
N ALA A 225 13.02 -15.71 16.23
CA ALA A 225 12.96 -16.52 17.44
C ALA A 225 14.13 -17.52 17.50
N GLY A 226 14.37 -18.27 16.42
CA GLY A 226 15.40 -19.30 16.34
C GLY A 226 16.83 -18.75 16.47
N THR A 227 17.06 -17.51 16.03
CA THR A 227 18.38 -16.86 16.14
C THR A 227 18.53 -15.94 17.36
N ARG A 228 17.51 -15.90 18.24
CA ARG A 228 17.43 -15.02 19.42
C ARG A 228 17.59 -13.54 19.08
N GLY A 229 16.88 -13.10 18.05
CA GLY A 229 16.82 -11.70 17.63
C GLY A 229 17.92 -11.26 16.66
N ARG A 230 18.89 -12.12 16.33
CA ARG A 230 20.00 -11.77 15.43
C ARG A 230 19.55 -11.57 13.98
N MET A 231 18.62 -12.39 13.49
CA MET A 231 18.03 -12.26 12.16
C MET A 231 16.61 -11.69 12.27
N LYS A 232 16.27 -10.73 11.41
CA LYS A 232 14.90 -10.20 11.31
C LYS A 232 14.07 -10.91 10.22
N PHE A 233 14.76 -11.51 9.26
CA PHE A 233 14.21 -12.29 8.15
C PHE A 233 15.25 -13.32 7.70
N ASP A 234 14.84 -14.33 6.92
CA ASP A 234 15.76 -15.32 6.34
C ASP A 234 16.40 -14.79 5.05
N ALA A 235 17.60 -14.23 5.17
CA ALA A 235 18.29 -13.58 4.06
C ALA A 235 18.68 -14.59 2.96
N GLY A 236 18.01 -14.48 1.81
CA GLY A 236 18.22 -15.37 0.67
C GLY A 236 17.66 -16.78 0.87
N GLY A 237 16.79 -16.98 1.87
CA GLY A 237 16.20 -18.28 2.17
C GLY A 237 17.22 -19.32 2.68
N LYS A 238 18.36 -18.88 3.22
CA LYS A 238 19.47 -19.77 3.59
C LYS A 238 19.11 -20.69 4.76
N LEU A 239 18.46 -20.14 5.79
CA LEU A 239 18.04 -20.93 6.95
C LEU A 239 17.03 -22.00 6.53
N ALA A 240 16.08 -21.65 5.65
CA ALA A 240 15.11 -22.59 5.12
C ALA A 240 15.75 -23.65 4.20
N ALA A 241 16.71 -23.26 3.35
CA ALA A 241 17.40 -24.16 2.42
C ALA A 241 18.30 -25.19 3.11
N ASP A 242 18.89 -24.84 4.25
CA ASP A 242 19.69 -25.76 5.08
C ASP A 242 18.80 -26.74 5.88
N GLY A 243 17.49 -26.48 5.94
CA GLY A 243 16.52 -27.30 6.66
C GLY A 243 15.96 -28.45 5.84
N THR A 244 15.18 -29.31 6.50
CA THR A 244 14.34 -30.33 5.85
C THR A 244 12.90 -30.09 6.26
N VAL A 245 11.97 -30.10 5.30
CA VAL A 245 10.55 -29.88 5.56
C VAL A 245 9.99 -31.04 6.38
N ASP A 246 9.44 -30.74 7.55
CA ASP A 246 8.61 -31.70 8.30
C ASP A 246 7.23 -31.82 7.64
N ALA A 247 6.99 -32.95 6.98
CA ALA A 247 5.76 -33.22 6.26
C ALA A 247 4.51 -33.26 7.17
N THR A 248 4.67 -33.68 8.43
CA THR A 248 3.57 -33.75 9.40
C THR A 248 3.15 -32.35 9.81
N LEU A 249 4.11 -31.50 10.16
CA LEU A 249 3.86 -30.11 10.51
C LEU A 249 3.27 -29.33 9.34
N LEU A 250 3.83 -29.50 8.12
CA LEU A 250 3.28 -28.85 6.93
C LEU A 250 1.82 -29.25 6.68
N ALA A 251 1.50 -30.55 6.78
CA ALA A 251 0.13 -31.03 6.62
C ALA A 251 -0.82 -30.43 7.66
N GLU A 252 -0.35 -30.21 8.89
CA GLU A 252 -1.12 -29.51 9.92
C GLU A 252 -1.38 -28.05 9.56
N LEU A 253 -0.34 -27.29 9.19
CA LEU A 253 -0.47 -25.89 8.79
C LEU A 253 -1.41 -25.72 7.58
N MET A 254 -1.35 -26.63 6.61
CA MET A 254 -2.21 -26.61 5.42
C MET A 254 -3.69 -26.93 5.72
N ARG A 255 -4.02 -27.42 6.93
CA ARG A 255 -5.43 -27.59 7.36
C ARG A 255 -6.09 -26.28 7.82
N HIS A 256 -5.34 -25.19 7.90
CA HIS A 256 -5.89 -23.90 8.34
C HIS A 256 -7.12 -23.48 7.52
N LYS A 257 -8.21 -23.12 8.19
CA LYS A 257 -9.52 -22.88 7.55
C LYS A 257 -9.46 -21.78 6.49
N TYR A 258 -8.66 -20.74 6.74
CA TYR A 258 -8.47 -19.63 5.81
C TYR A 258 -7.99 -20.10 4.42
N LEU A 259 -7.05 -21.03 4.37
CA LEU A 259 -6.44 -21.51 3.12
C LEU A 259 -7.49 -22.18 2.22
N ARG A 260 -8.53 -22.78 2.79
CA ARG A 260 -9.63 -23.46 2.08
C ARG A 260 -10.76 -22.52 1.63
N ARG A 261 -10.78 -21.26 2.07
CA ARG A 261 -11.80 -20.29 1.65
C ARG A 261 -11.64 -19.97 0.16
N LYS A 262 -12.76 -19.83 -0.55
CA LYS A 262 -12.79 -19.31 -1.92
C LYS A 262 -12.64 -17.78 -1.92
N PRO A 263 -12.02 -17.18 -2.95
CA PRO A 263 -12.06 -15.73 -3.16
C PRO A 263 -13.50 -15.20 -3.29
N PRO A 264 -13.75 -13.91 -2.96
CA PRO A 264 -12.80 -12.94 -2.42
C PRO A 264 -12.45 -13.24 -0.96
N LYS A 265 -11.17 -13.14 -0.61
CA LYS A 265 -10.68 -13.33 0.76
C LYS A 265 -9.45 -12.45 1.02
N THR A 266 -9.40 -11.90 2.23
CA THR A 266 -8.28 -11.08 2.74
C THR A 266 -7.94 -11.51 4.16
N THR A 267 -6.70 -11.28 4.60
CA THR A 267 -6.18 -11.67 5.92
C THR A 267 -5.00 -10.80 6.33
N GLY A 268 -4.50 -11.02 7.54
CA GLY A 268 -3.46 -10.24 8.18
C GLY A 268 -2.89 -10.95 9.39
N ARG A 269 -2.21 -10.17 10.24
CA ARG A 269 -1.58 -10.64 11.49
C ARG A 269 -2.58 -11.10 12.54
N GLU A 270 -3.86 -10.79 12.36
CA GLU A 270 -4.95 -11.22 13.22
C GLU A 270 -5.30 -12.71 13.06
N GLU A 271 -4.90 -13.33 11.94
CA GLU A 271 -5.20 -14.73 11.62
C GLU A 271 -3.93 -15.63 11.65
N PHE A 272 -2.76 -15.11 11.23
CA PHE A 272 -1.50 -15.85 11.09
C PHE A 272 -0.36 -15.28 11.95
#